data_AF-A0AAD4F3G5-F1
#
_entry.id   AF-A0AAD4F3G5-F1
#
_cell.length_a   1.000
_cell.length_b   1.000
_cell.length_c   1.000
_cell.angle_alpha   90.00
_cell.angle_beta   90.00
_cell.angle_gamma   90.00
#
_symmetry.space_group_name_H-M   'P 1'
#
loop_
_entity.id
_entity.type
_entity.pdbx_description
1 polymer ?
#
loop_
_entity_poly.entity_id
_entity_poly.type
_entity_poly.pdbx_seq_one_letter_code
_entity_poly.pdbx_strand_id
1 'polypeptide(L)'
;MHQASMDAFEAATKPDRFHQSLSSAWGSFLSAQHCNREVNALRKALDDHVQQSRLSITSLQEEGKTRHDLLSAAVAESQSKIEQYDTRLKEMATLSTNLSTLQHEFRQNRADTLNTVTELSKNIAGQQECLEKVRSNTSEDIRKIQEQCRFALEKFEFLQGELRETRAEKTAVEQKLAALESRIAAITEIRQDIPVDTIRFLEEMLSRRDEFMGLLDAQRAEAYSSDTTFIWDFINSIEDPAMSKHIQESLALRLPECVTVSRDTRRKNPQRHINISKGLTWRKFREALVRIPGPS
;
A
#
# COMPACT_ATOMS: atom_id res chain seq x y z
N MET A 1 104.13 -113.98 -24.14
CA MET A 1 105.42 -114.71 -23.98
C MET A 1 106.47 -113.66 -23.71
N HIS A 2 106.97 -113.64 -22.47
CA HIS A 2 108.40 -113.92 -22.18
C HIS A 2 109.26 -112.67 -22.40
N GLN A 3 110.17 -112.25 -21.54
CA GLN A 3 110.94 -112.92 -20.51
C GLN A 3 111.46 -111.74 -19.67
N ALA A 4 111.20 -111.70 -18.36
CA ALA A 4 112.12 -112.19 -17.36
C ALA A 4 113.56 -111.64 -17.50
N SER A 5 114.00 -111.02 -16.40
CA SER A 5 115.22 -111.40 -15.71
C SER A 5 116.40 -110.46 -15.83
N MET A 6 116.90 -110.14 -14.64
CA MET A 6 118.26 -109.81 -14.25
C MET A 6 118.72 -108.39 -14.57
N ASP A 7 118.68 -107.55 -13.53
CA ASP A 7 119.77 -107.44 -12.54
C ASP A 7 121.00 -106.80 -13.20
N ALA A 8 121.11 -105.49 -13.04
CA ALA A 8 122.41 -104.83 -13.00
C ALA A 8 122.21 -103.37 -12.57
N PHE A 9 122.88 -103.00 -11.48
CA PHE A 9 123.12 -101.62 -11.05
C PHE A 9 121.95 -100.88 -10.37
N GLU A 10 121.37 -101.49 -9.34
CA GLU A 10 120.99 -100.75 -8.12
C GLU A 10 122.28 -100.40 -7.33
N ALA A 11 123.23 -99.74 -8.00
CA ALA A 11 124.41 -99.20 -7.40
C ALA A 11 124.11 -97.77 -6.97
N ALA A 12 124.21 -97.55 -5.66
CA ALA A 12 124.81 -96.35 -5.10
C ALA A 12 124.49 -95.05 -5.84
N THR A 13 123.36 -94.46 -5.49
CA THR A 13 123.44 -93.16 -4.84
C THR A 13 122.26 -93.09 -3.88
N LYS A 14 122.49 -93.50 -2.62
CA LYS A 14 121.85 -92.75 -1.54
C LYS A 14 122.17 -91.29 -1.89
N PRO A 15 121.19 -90.45 -2.23
CA PRO A 15 121.49 -89.09 -2.60
C PRO A 15 122.34 -88.55 -1.46
N ASP A 16 123.52 -88.04 -1.84
CA ASP A 16 124.45 -87.47 -0.90
C ASP A 16 123.64 -86.57 0.04
N ARG A 17 123.77 -86.73 1.38
CA ARG A 17 122.87 -86.04 2.33
C ARG A 17 122.79 -84.54 2.05
N PHE A 18 123.86 -84.00 1.47
CA PHE A 18 123.97 -82.66 0.97
C PHE A 18 123.02 -82.34 -0.22
N HIS A 19 122.93 -83.20 -1.25
CA HIS A 19 122.02 -83.01 -2.39
C HIS A 19 120.54 -83.10 -2.00
N GLN A 20 120.18 -84.00 -1.07
CA GLN A 20 118.83 -84.04 -0.51
C GLN A 20 118.51 -82.78 0.31
N SER A 21 119.45 -82.31 1.14
CA SER A 21 119.28 -81.08 1.91
C SER A 21 119.17 -79.85 1.02
N LEU A 22 120.00 -79.73 -0.02
CA LEU A 22 119.92 -78.65 -1.01
C LEU A 22 118.63 -78.68 -1.81
N SER A 23 118.22 -79.85 -2.31
CA SER A 23 116.97 -79.99 -3.05
C SER A 23 115.75 -79.65 -2.18
N SER A 24 115.75 -80.10 -0.92
CA SER A 24 114.73 -79.71 0.06
C SER A 24 114.75 -78.21 0.36
N ALA A 25 115.93 -77.61 0.56
CA ALA A 25 116.07 -76.18 0.83
C ALA A 25 115.60 -75.33 -0.36
N TRP A 26 115.90 -75.74 -1.59
CA TRP A 26 115.41 -75.10 -2.82
C TRP A 26 113.90 -75.28 -3.00
N GLY A 27 113.37 -76.48 -2.75
CA GLY A 27 111.92 -76.73 -2.74
C GLY A 27 111.20 -75.86 -1.71
N SER A 28 111.75 -75.71 -0.50
CA SER A 28 111.24 -74.82 0.55
C SER A 28 111.35 -73.34 0.14
N PHE A 29 112.47 -72.91 -0.45
CA PHE A 29 112.64 -71.53 -0.92
C PHE A 29 111.65 -71.18 -2.04
N LEU A 30 111.51 -72.04 -3.05
CA LEU A 30 110.56 -71.84 -4.15
C LEU A 30 109.11 -71.88 -3.65
N SER A 31 108.78 -72.78 -2.72
CA SER A 31 107.46 -72.81 -2.07
C SER A 31 107.20 -71.54 -1.27
N ALA A 32 108.19 -71.02 -0.54
CA ALA A 32 108.07 -69.76 0.18
C ALA A 32 107.90 -68.55 -0.77
N GLN A 33 108.61 -68.54 -1.91
CA GLN A 33 108.42 -67.53 -2.96
C GLN A 33 107.03 -67.60 -3.60
N HIS A 34 106.53 -68.81 -3.87
CA HIS A 34 105.17 -69.02 -4.37
C HIS A 34 104.12 -68.53 -3.35
N CYS A 35 104.24 -68.96 -2.10
CA CYS A 35 103.36 -68.54 -1.01
C CYS A 35 103.39 -67.02 -0.83
N ASN A 36 104.55 -66.38 -0.90
CA ASN A 36 104.66 -64.92 -0.83
C ASN A 36 103.93 -64.23 -2.01
N ARG A 37 104.03 -64.77 -3.23
CA ARG A 37 103.29 -64.24 -4.39
C ARG A 37 101.78 -64.42 -4.23
N GLU A 38 101.32 -65.56 -3.74
CA GLU A 38 99.91 -65.81 -3.44
C GLU A 38 99.39 -64.88 -2.34
N VAL A 39 100.13 -64.71 -1.25
CA VAL A 39 99.78 -63.78 -0.17
C VAL A 39 99.68 -62.35 -0.72
N ASN A 40 100.62 -61.91 -1.56
CA ASN A 40 100.55 -60.59 -2.18
C ASN A 40 99.38 -60.46 -3.16
N ALA A 41 99.06 -61.50 -3.93
CA ALA A 41 97.91 -61.51 -4.84
C ALA A 41 96.58 -61.46 -4.07
N LEU A 42 96.45 -62.25 -3.00
CA LEU A 42 95.28 -62.25 -2.11
C LEU A 42 95.13 -60.91 -1.40
N ARG A 43 96.23 -60.31 -0.93
CA ARG A 43 96.21 -58.98 -0.32
C ARG A 43 95.71 -57.94 -1.32
N LYS A 44 96.22 -57.95 -2.55
CA LYS A 44 95.75 -57.04 -3.61
C LYS A 44 94.27 -57.25 -3.92
N ALA A 45 93.82 -58.49 -4.06
CA ALA A 45 92.40 -58.80 -4.30
C ALA A 45 91.50 -58.34 -3.15
N LEU A 46 91.96 -58.48 -1.90
CA LEU A 46 91.25 -57.98 -0.72
C LEU A 46 91.17 -56.44 -0.73
N ASP A 47 92.28 -55.76 -1.02
CA ASP A 47 92.33 -54.30 -1.11
C ASP A 47 91.41 -53.78 -2.23
N ASP A 48 91.43 -54.41 -3.40
CA ASP A 48 90.54 -54.10 -4.54
C ASP A 48 89.06 -54.31 -4.15
N HIS A 49 88.73 -55.42 -3.49
CA HIS A 49 87.37 -55.70 -3.03
C HIS A 49 86.90 -54.72 -1.94
N VAL A 50 87.78 -54.34 -1.00
CA VAL A 50 87.51 -53.32 0.01
C VAL A 50 87.25 -51.97 -0.66
N GLN A 51 88.04 -51.60 -1.67
CA GLN A 51 87.85 -50.36 -2.42
C GLN A 51 86.52 -50.37 -3.19
N GLN A 52 86.21 -51.47 -3.89
CA GLN A 52 84.94 -51.63 -4.59
C GLN A 52 83.74 -51.56 -3.63
N SER A 53 83.83 -52.23 -2.48
CA SER A 53 82.79 -52.20 -1.45
C SER A 53 82.58 -50.79 -0.90
N ARG A 54 83.67 -50.04 -0.65
CA ARG A 54 83.58 -48.63 -0.22
C ARG A 54 82.89 -47.76 -1.27
N LEU A 55 83.27 -47.88 -2.55
CA LEU A 55 82.62 -47.14 -3.63
C LEU A 55 81.14 -47.48 -3.75
N SER A 56 80.76 -48.76 -3.62
CA SER A 56 79.36 -49.19 -3.63
C SER A 56 78.57 -48.62 -2.44
N ILE A 57 79.15 -48.64 -1.23
CA ILE A 57 78.53 -48.05 -0.04
C ILE A 57 78.32 -46.55 -0.23
N THR A 58 79.33 -45.81 -0.70
CA THR A 58 79.22 -44.37 -0.96
C THR A 58 78.16 -44.07 -2.02
N SER A 59 78.13 -44.82 -3.13
CA SER A 59 77.11 -44.67 -4.17
C SER A 59 75.70 -44.93 -3.64
N LEU A 60 75.49 -45.96 -2.83
CA LEU A 60 74.19 -46.26 -2.21
C LEU A 60 73.78 -45.19 -1.19
N GLN A 61 74.73 -44.60 -0.46
CA GLN A 61 74.46 -43.49 0.45
C GLN A 61 74.05 -42.22 -0.29
N GLU A 62 74.71 -41.89 -1.41
CA GLU A 62 74.34 -40.77 -2.27
C GLU A 62 72.98 -40.99 -2.92
N GLU A 63 72.70 -42.20 -3.43
CA GLU A 63 71.39 -42.55 -3.97
C GLU A 63 70.31 -42.50 -2.88
N GLY A 64 70.61 -43.00 -1.67
CA GLY A 64 69.71 -42.92 -0.52
C GLY A 64 69.38 -41.48 -0.15
N LYS A 65 70.39 -40.60 -0.13
CA LYS A 65 70.21 -39.17 0.13
C LYS A 65 69.37 -38.49 -0.94
N THR A 66 69.69 -38.68 -2.21
CA THR A 66 68.93 -38.07 -3.31
C THR A 66 67.47 -38.53 -3.34
N ARG A 67 67.20 -39.82 -3.09
CA ARG A 67 65.83 -40.34 -2.94
C ARG A 67 65.12 -39.74 -1.72
N HIS A 68 65.81 -39.61 -0.59
CA HIS A 68 65.25 -38.99 0.61
C HIS A 68 64.87 -37.53 0.35
N ASP A 69 65.75 -36.75 -0.31
CA ASP A 69 65.50 -35.35 -0.65
C ASP A 69 64.30 -35.21 -1.60
N LEU A 70 64.18 -36.09 -2.61
CA LEU A 70 63.03 -36.12 -3.53
C LEU A 70 61.73 -36.47 -2.82
N LEU A 71 61.74 -37.48 -1.94
CA LEU A 71 60.56 -37.85 -1.16
C LEU A 71 60.17 -36.75 -0.18
N SER A 72 61.13 -36.09 0.46
CA SER A 72 60.88 -34.96 1.35
C SER A 72 60.23 -33.79 0.60
N ALA A 73 60.74 -33.45 -0.58
CA ALA A 73 60.14 -32.43 -1.44
C ALA A 73 58.71 -32.79 -1.87
N ALA A 74 58.47 -34.04 -2.29
CA ALA A 74 57.15 -34.50 -2.67
C ALA A 74 56.15 -34.50 -1.50
N VAL A 75 56.60 -34.86 -0.29
CA VAL A 75 55.79 -34.77 0.94
C VAL A 75 55.44 -33.32 1.24
N ALA A 76 56.40 -32.41 1.21
CA ALA A 76 56.15 -30.98 1.44
C ALA A 76 55.17 -30.39 0.41
N GLU A 77 55.30 -30.76 -0.87
CA GLU A 77 54.36 -30.33 -1.92
C GLU A 77 52.95 -30.88 -1.68
N SER A 78 52.84 -32.15 -1.28
CA SER A 78 51.54 -32.77 -0.98
C SER A 78 50.86 -32.13 0.23
N GLN A 79 51.63 -31.79 1.27
CA GLN A 79 51.13 -31.10 2.45
C GLN A 79 50.62 -29.70 2.08
N SER A 80 51.39 -28.94 1.30
CA SER A 80 50.96 -27.62 0.82
C SER A 80 49.66 -27.70 0.00
N LYS A 81 49.51 -28.72 -0.86
CA LYS A 81 48.26 -28.96 -1.60
C LYS A 81 47.09 -29.28 -0.68
N ILE A 82 47.29 -30.11 0.34
CA ILE A 82 46.25 -30.44 1.33
C ILE A 82 45.78 -29.18 2.06
N GLU A 83 46.71 -28.33 2.50
CA GLU A 83 46.38 -27.05 3.15
C GLU A 83 45.58 -26.13 2.23
N GLN A 84 45.96 -26.02 0.94
CA GLN A 84 45.19 -25.25 -0.05
C GLN A 84 43.78 -25.80 -0.27
N TYR A 85 43.61 -27.12 -0.26
CA TYR A 85 42.27 -27.72 -0.37
C TYR A 85 41.44 -27.48 0.90
N ASP A 86 42.05 -27.51 2.07
CA ASP A 86 41.38 -27.20 3.34
C ASP A 86 40.90 -25.75 3.39
N THR A 87 41.73 -24.78 2.96
CA THR A 87 41.30 -23.37 2.88
C THR A 87 40.14 -23.20 1.91
N ARG A 88 40.21 -23.84 0.73
CA ARG A 88 39.13 -23.78 -0.26
C ARG A 88 37.83 -24.43 0.24
N LEU A 89 37.91 -25.51 1.01
CA LEU A 89 36.74 -26.14 1.64
C LEU A 89 36.11 -25.21 2.67
N LYS A 90 36.91 -24.51 3.48
CA LYS A 90 36.41 -23.50 4.42
C LYS A 90 35.73 -22.34 3.69
N GLU A 91 36.31 -21.84 2.61
CA GLU A 91 35.68 -20.82 1.75
C GLU A 91 34.33 -21.31 1.19
N MET A 92 34.27 -22.53 0.66
CA MET A 92 33.00 -23.10 0.17
C MET A 92 31.96 -23.25 1.28
N ALA A 93 32.36 -23.60 2.50
CA ALA A 93 31.45 -23.65 3.65
C ALA A 93 30.90 -22.25 3.96
N THR A 94 31.74 -21.20 3.96
CA THR A 94 31.28 -19.81 4.17
C THR A 94 30.35 -19.32 3.04
N LEU A 95 30.62 -19.70 1.80
CA LEU A 95 29.74 -19.38 0.67
C LEU A 95 28.38 -20.08 0.80
N SER A 96 28.37 -21.34 1.26
CA SER A 96 27.14 -22.09 1.51
C SER A 96 26.29 -21.46 2.63
N THR A 97 26.90 -20.98 3.71
CA THR A 97 26.19 -20.26 4.77
C THR A 97 25.61 -18.95 4.24
N ASN A 98 26.39 -18.17 3.47
CA ASN A 98 25.93 -16.90 2.90
C ASN A 98 24.80 -17.09 1.88
N LEU A 99 24.84 -18.17 1.10
CA LEU A 99 23.75 -18.52 0.18
C LEU A 99 22.48 -18.88 0.96
N SER A 100 22.62 -19.60 2.08
CA SER A 100 21.51 -19.96 2.95
C SER A 100 20.87 -18.74 3.61
N THR A 101 21.67 -17.78 4.09
CA THR A 101 21.16 -16.51 4.65
C THR A 101 20.46 -15.69 3.56
N LEU A 102 21.05 -15.56 2.38
CA LEU A 102 20.43 -14.84 1.26
C LEU A 102 19.10 -15.50 0.83
N GLN A 103 19.04 -16.83 0.81
CA GLN A 103 17.81 -17.56 0.50
C GLN A 103 16.73 -17.33 1.58
N HIS A 104 17.12 -17.22 2.85
CA HIS A 104 16.21 -16.89 3.94
C HIS A 104 15.68 -15.45 3.80
N GLU A 105 16.55 -14.47 3.58
CA GLU A 105 16.18 -13.07 3.35
C GLU A 105 15.24 -12.93 2.15
N PHE A 106 15.50 -13.63 1.05
CA PHE A 106 14.63 -13.63 -0.13
C PHE A 106 13.24 -14.19 0.19
N ARG A 107 13.15 -15.26 0.99
CA ARG A 107 11.85 -15.82 1.42
C ARG A 107 11.10 -14.86 2.32
N GLN A 108 11.79 -14.20 3.25
CA GLN A 108 11.18 -13.23 4.15
C GLN A 108 10.67 -12.00 3.37
N ASN A 109 11.51 -11.41 2.52
CA ASN A 109 11.13 -10.27 1.70
C ASN A 109 9.96 -10.61 0.75
N ARG A 110 9.93 -11.84 0.21
CA ARG A 110 8.78 -12.32 -0.58
C ARG A 110 7.50 -12.39 0.25
N ALA A 111 7.57 -12.86 1.50
CA ALA A 111 6.41 -12.91 2.38
C ALA A 111 5.92 -11.50 2.75
N ASP A 112 6.84 -10.59 3.06
CA ASP A 112 6.53 -9.18 3.37
C ASP A 112 5.90 -8.47 2.17
N THR A 113 6.44 -8.69 0.97
CA THR A 113 5.86 -8.18 -0.28
C THR A 113 4.47 -8.76 -0.54
N LEU A 114 4.23 -10.05 -0.26
CA LEU A 114 2.91 -10.64 -0.41
C LEU A 114 1.92 -10.01 0.57
N ASN A 115 2.32 -9.80 1.82
CA ASN A 115 1.50 -9.15 2.83
C ASN A 115 1.11 -7.72 2.42
N THR A 116 2.06 -6.91 1.95
CA THR A 116 1.78 -5.54 1.47
C THR A 116 0.85 -5.55 0.25
N VAL A 117 1.02 -6.46 -0.70
CA VAL A 117 0.11 -6.63 -1.85
C VAL A 117 -1.30 -6.99 -1.40
N THR A 118 -1.45 -7.87 -0.39
CA THR A 118 -2.78 -8.22 0.13
C THR A 118 -3.45 -7.05 0.86
N GLU A 119 -2.67 -6.25 1.62
CA GLU A 119 -3.17 -5.05 2.29
C GLU A 119 -3.62 -3.98 1.29
N LEU A 120 -2.81 -3.71 0.28
CA LEU A 120 -3.17 -2.79 -0.80
C LEU A 120 -4.42 -3.25 -1.54
N SER A 121 -4.55 -4.56 -1.80
CA SER A 121 -5.74 -5.13 -2.44
C SER A 121 -7.00 -4.94 -1.59
N LYS A 122 -6.89 -5.11 -0.26
CA LYS A 122 -7.98 -4.82 0.67
C LYS A 122 -8.36 -3.34 0.68
N ASN A 123 -7.37 -2.44 0.65
CA ASN A 123 -7.60 -1.00 0.60
C ASN A 123 -8.29 -0.57 -0.70
N ILE A 124 -7.88 -1.11 -1.85
CA ILE A 124 -8.53 -0.88 -3.14
C ILE A 124 -9.99 -1.32 -3.11
N ALA A 125 -10.27 -2.52 -2.57
CA ALA A 125 -11.64 -3.02 -2.45
C ALA A 125 -12.51 -2.10 -1.57
N GLY A 126 -11.98 -1.64 -0.42
CA GLY A 126 -12.68 -0.70 0.45
C GLY A 126 -12.93 0.67 -0.20
N GLN A 127 -11.97 1.18 -0.99
CA GLN A 127 -12.15 2.41 -1.76
C GLN A 127 -13.19 2.25 -2.87
N GLN A 128 -13.20 1.11 -3.55
CA GLN A 128 -14.19 0.81 -4.58
C GLN A 128 -15.61 0.75 -4.01
N GLU A 129 -15.79 0.13 -2.84
CA GLU A 129 -17.07 0.12 -2.12
C GLU A 129 -17.49 1.55 -1.74
N CYS A 130 -16.58 2.37 -1.22
CA CYS A 130 -16.85 3.77 -0.89
C CYS A 130 -17.27 4.57 -2.13
N LEU A 131 -16.60 4.38 -3.27
CA LEU A 131 -16.94 5.05 -4.52
C LEU A 131 -18.31 4.62 -5.06
N GLU A 132 -18.64 3.34 -5.01
CA GLU A 132 -19.97 2.87 -5.40
C GLU A 132 -21.07 3.43 -4.50
N LYS A 133 -20.81 3.57 -3.19
CA LYS A 133 -21.73 4.25 -2.27
C LYS A 133 -21.92 5.73 -2.59
N VAL A 134 -20.84 6.45 -2.90
CA VAL A 134 -20.94 7.87 -3.32
C VAL A 134 -21.73 7.97 -4.62
N ARG A 135 -21.45 7.09 -5.57
CA ARG A 135 -22.17 7.01 -6.85
C ARG A 135 -23.65 6.73 -6.67
N SER A 136 -24.03 5.76 -5.81
CA SER A 136 -25.43 5.47 -5.53
C SER A 136 -26.15 6.65 -4.88
N ASN A 137 -25.51 7.28 -3.89
CA ASN A 137 -26.09 8.44 -3.20
C ASN A 137 -26.27 9.62 -4.16
N THR A 138 -25.23 9.94 -4.95
CA THR A 138 -25.30 11.03 -5.94
C THR A 138 -26.36 10.75 -7.00
N SER A 139 -26.52 9.49 -7.44
CA SER A 139 -27.58 9.12 -8.38
C SER A 139 -28.97 9.31 -7.78
N GLU A 140 -29.17 8.99 -6.51
CA GLU A 140 -30.44 9.18 -5.82
C GLU A 140 -30.75 10.68 -5.64
N ASP A 141 -29.76 11.48 -5.26
CA ASP A 141 -29.89 12.92 -5.09
C ASP A 141 -30.22 13.62 -6.42
N ILE A 142 -29.55 13.23 -7.51
CA ILE A 142 -29.88 13.73 -8.86
C ILE A 142 -31.34 13.42 -9.20
N ARG A 143 -31.82 12.20 -8.92
CA ARG A 143 -33.21 11.82 -9.17
C ARG A 143 -34.18 12.68 -8.36
N LYS A 144 -33.92 12.89 -7.07
CA LYS A 144 -34.74 13.77 -6.20
C LYS A 144 -34.80 15.19 -6.73
N ILE A 145 -33.65 15.75 -7.14
CA ILE A 145 -33.58 17.11 -7.72
C ILE A 145 -34.36 17.16 -9.04
N GLN A 146 -34.25 16.16 -9.90
CA GLN A 146 -35.02 16.08 -11.15
C GLN A 146 -36.53 16.04 -10.90
N GLU A 147 -36.99 15.26 -9.91
CA GLU A 147 -38.39 15.20 -9.51
C GLU A 147 -38.89 16.53 -8.95
N GLN A 148 -38.10 17.20 -8.12
CA GLN A 148 -38.40 18.54 -7.60
C GLN A 148 -38.51 19.58 -8.72
N CYS A 149 -37.56 19.58 -9.67
CA CYS A 149 -37.60 20.46 -10.83
C CYS A 149 -38.83 20.20 -11.70
N ARG A 150 -39.19 18.93 -11.94
CA ARG A 150 -40.40 18.56 -12.68
C ARG A 150 -41.66 19.10 -11.99
N PHE A 151 -41.80 18.90 -10.68
CA PHE A 151 -42.94 19.41 -9.92
C PHE A 151 -43.04 20.95 -9.94
N ALA A 152 -41.90 21.63 -9.82
CA ALA A 152 -41.85 23.09 -9.92
C ALA A 152 -42.28 23.59 -11.30
N LEU A 153 -41.90 22.88 -12.38
CA LEU A 153 -42.33 23.19 -13.75
C LEU A 153 -43.84 22.98 -13.92
N GLU A 154 -44.39 21.86 -13.45
CA GLU A 154 -45.84 21.59 -13.50
C GLU A 154 -46.63 22.69 -12.77
N LYS A 155 -46.17 23.13 -11.59
CA LYS A 155 -46.79 24.23 -10.84
C LYS A 155 -46.69 25.56 -11.60
N PHE A 156 -45.56 25.83 -12.26
CA PHE A 156 -45.39 27.03 -13.07
C PHE A 156 -46.35 27.05 -14.26
N GLU A 157 -46.49 25.93 -14.96
CA GLU A 157 -47.43 25.77 -16.08
C GLU A 157 -48.88 25.99 -15.63
N PHE A 158 -49.26 25.42 -14.47
CA PHE A 158 -50.57 25.64 -13.85
C PHE A 158 -50.83 27.13 -13.57
N LEU A 159 -49.91 27.81 -12.88
CA LEU A 159 -50.05 29.24 -12.56
C LEU A 159 -50.08 30.11 -13.83
N GLN A 160 -49.33 29.74 -14.87
CA GLN A 160 -49.39 30.41 -16.17
C GLN A 160 -50.75 30.22 -16.85
N GLY A 161 -51.42 29.09 -16.61
CA GLY A 161 -52.80 28.83 -17.01
C GLY A 161 -53.79 29.77 -16.31
N GLU A 162 -53.77 29.80 -14.97
CA GLU A 162 -54.64 30.68 -14.16
C GLU A 162 -54.43 32.16 -14.52
N LEU A 163 -53.18 32.57 -14.75
CA LEU A 163 -52.87 33.94 -15.15
C LEU A 163 -53.41 34.28 -16.55
N ARG A 164 -53.50 33.32 -17.46
CA ARG A 164 -54.16 33.52 -18.77
C ARG A 164 -55.67 33.62 -18.63
N GLU A 165 -56.28 32.78 -17.79
CA GLU A 165 -57.72 32.79 -17.52
C GLU A 165 -58.15 34.11 -16.87
N THR A 166 -57.48 34.52 -15.79
CA THR A 166 -57.76 35.80 -15.11
C THR A 166 -57.56 37.01 -16.03
N ARG A 167 -56.58 36.99 -16.95
CA ARG A 167 -56.44 38.03 -17.98
C ARG A 167 -57.64 38.04 -18.93
N ALA A 168 -58.12 36.87 -19.36
CA ALA A 168 -59.30 36.78 -20.23
C ALA A 168 -60.56 37.29 -19.49
N GLU A 169 -60.77 36.89 -18.24
CA GLU A 169 -61.87 37.38 -17.39
C GLU A 169 -61.81 38.89 -17.22
N LYS A 170 -60.63 39.45 -16.92
CA LYS A 170 -60.43 40.91 -16.83
C LYS A 170 -60.87 41.60 -18.12
N THR A 171 -60.41 41.12 -19.28
CA THR A 171 -60.80 41.73 -20.56
C THR A 171 -62.31 41.63 -20.83
N ALA A 172 -62.95 40.53 -20.42
CA ALA A 172 -64.40 40.36 -20.56
C ALA A 172 -65.17 41.33 -19.63
N VAL A 173 -64.69 41.56 -18.41
CA VAL A 173 -65.27 42.54 -17.48
C VAL A 173 -65.08 43.96 -18.00
N GLU A 174 -63.89 44.31 -18.50
CA GLU A 174 -63.62 45.61 -19.11
C GLU A 174 -64.55 45.89 -20.30
N GLN A 175 -64.78 44.89 -21.16
CA GLN A 175 -65.75 44.99 -22.26
C GLN A 175 -67.19 45.21 -21.77
N LYS A 176 -67.62 44.48 -20.73
CA LYS A 176 -68.95 44.67 -20.12
C LYS A 176 -69.09 46.05 -19.50
N LEU A 177 -68.05 46.55 -18.85
CA LEU A 177 -68.02 47.87 -18.23
C LEU A 177 -68.12 48.97 -19.29
N ALA A 178 -67.33 48.89 -20.37
CA ALA A 178 -67.44 49.82 -21.50
C ALA A 178 -68.84 49.82 -22.15
N ALA A 179 -69.47 48.64 -22.27
CA ALA A 179 -70.84 48.53 -22.77
C ALA A 179 -71.87 49.18 -21.83
N LEU A 180 -71.69 49.05 -20.50
CA LEU A 180 -72.54 49.71 -19.51
C LEU A 180 -72.33 51.23 -19.51
N GLU A 181 -71.08 51.70 -19.58
CA GLU A 181 -70.76 53.14 -19.70
C GLU A 181 -71.41 53.74 -20.95
N SER A 182 -71.36 53.05 -22.09
CA SER A 182 -72.06 53.48 -23.31
C SER A 182 -73.58 53.53 -23.15
N ARG A 183 -74.19 52.55 -22.46
CA ARG A 183 -75.63 52.59 -22.15
C ARG A 183 -75.99 53.74 -21.20
N ILE A 184 -75.17 53.99 -20.19
CA ILE A 184 -75.37 55.11 -19.27
C ILE A 184 -75.32 56.42 -20.06
N ALA A 185 -74.28 56.64 -20.87
CA ALA A 185 -74.16 57.84 -21.71
C ALA A 185 -75.38 58.06 -22.60
N ALA A 186 -75.89 56.99 -23.24
CA ALA A 186 -77.11 57.06 -24.05
C ALA A 186 -78.37 57.38 -23.23
N ILE A 187 -78.51 56.86 -22.00
CA ILE A 187 -79.63 57.21 -21.10
C ILE A 187 -79.52 58.67 -20.66
N THR A 188 -78.31 59.15 -20.36
CA THR A 188 -78.05 60.55 -20.01
C THR A 188 -78.39 61.50 -21.16
N GLU A 189 -78.20 61.06 -22.41
CA GLU A 189 -78.53 61.85 -23.61
C GLU A 189 -80.05 61.91 -23.90
N ILE A 190 -80.83 60.91 -23.46
CA ILE A 190 -82.27 60.75 -23.76
C ILE A 190 -83.19 61.41 -22.70
N ARG A 191 -82.71 61.79 -21.50
CA ARG A 191 -83.58 62.31 -20.42
C ARG A 191 -83.18 63.65 -19.81
N GLN A 192 -84.24 64.45 -19.64
CA GLN A 192 -84.46 65.56 -18.70
C GLN A 192 -83.83 65.33 -17.32
N ASP A 193 -83.40 66.43 -16.68
CA ASP A 193 -82.90 66.56 -15.31
C ASP A 193 -83.24 65.36 -14.42
N ILE A 194 -82.25 64.47 -14.23
CA ILE A 194 -82.33 63.43 -13.21
C ILE A 194 -82.58 64.17 -11.89
N PRO A 195 -83.67 63.87 -11.16
CA PRO A 195 -84.00 64.58 -9.94
C PRO A 195 -82.81 64.48 -8.98
N VAL A 196 -82.37 65.64 -8.45
CA VAL A 196 -81.21 65.77 -7.56
C VAL A 196 -81.25 64.76 -6.41
N ASP A 197 -82.45 64.42 -5.94
CA ASP A 197 -82.67 63.41 -4.91
C ASP A 197 -82.17 62.01 -5.28
N THR A 198 -82.27 61.62 -6.56
CA THR A 198 -81.81 60.32 -7.05
C THR A 198 -80.28 60.25 -7.10
N ILE A 199 -79.62 61.35 -7.48
CA ILE A 199 -78.15 61.46 -7.50
C ILE A 199 -77.62 61.41 -6.07
N ARG A 200 -78.22 62.19 -5.16
CA ARG A 200 -77.88 62.21 -3.73
C ARG A 200 -78.03 60.83 -3.09
N PHE A 201 -79.08 60.08 -3.42
CA PHE A 201 -79.28 58.71 -2.93
C PHE A 201 -78.19 57.75 -3.44
N LEU A 202 -77.74 57.87 -4.69
CA LEU A 202 -76.65 57.05 -5.24
C LEU A 202 -75.30 57.38 -4.60
N GLU A 203 -75.02 58.66 -4.34
CA GLU A 203 -73.82 59.09 -3.61
C GLU A 203 -73.80 58.57 -2.16
N GLU A 204 -74.96 58.58 -1.48
CA GLU A 204 -75.11 58.01 -0.13
C GLU A 204 -74.90 56.49 -0.14
N MET A 205 -75.43 55.79 -1.14
CA MET A 205 -75.22 54.35 -1.34
C MET A 205 -73.75 53.99 -1.61
N LEU A 206 -73.05 54.76 -2.44
CA LEU A 206 -71.61 54.56 -2.70
C LEU A 206 -70.78 54.83 -1.45
N SER A 207 -71.07 55.90 -0.72
CA SER A 207 -70.38 56.22 0.55
C SER A 207 -70.56 55.09 1.57
N ARG A 208 -71.78 54.56 1.73
CA ARG A 208 -72.04 53.42 2.63
C ARG A 208 -71.32 52.15 2.21
N ARG A 209 -71.19 51.89 0.90
CA ARG A 209 -70.42 50.75 0.40
C ARG A 209 -68.94 50.92 0.72
N ASP A 210 -68.37 52.11 0.53
CA ASP A 210 -66.97 52.37 0.82
C ASP A 210 -66.69 52.28 2.32
N GLU A 211 -67.59 52.77 3.18
CA GLU A 211 -67.55 52.57 4.63
C GLU A 211 -67.60 51.07 5.01
N PHE A 212 -68.49 50.29 4.38
CA PHE A 212 -68.61 48.86 4.63
C PHE A 212 -67.36 48.08 4.17
N MET A 213 -66.79 48.42 3.01
CA MET A 213 -65.54 47.85 2.55
C MET A 213 -64.38 48.22 3.47
N GLY A 214 -64.33 49.47 3.96
CA GLY A 214 -63.37 49.92 4.96
C GLY A 214 -63.48 49.13 6.27
N LEU A 215 -64.69 48.80 6.72
CA LEU A 215 -64.92 47.97 7.91
C LEU A 215 -64.47 46.51 7.71
N LEU A 216 -64.69 45.94 6.52
CA LEU A 216 -64.21 44.59 6.19
C LEU A 216 -62.67 44.53 6.13
N ASP A 217 -62.04 45.54 5.56
CA ASP A 217 -60.57 45.65 5.53
C ASP A 217 -59.99 45.89 6.93
N ALA A 218 -60.67 46.70 7.76
CA ALA A 218 -60.31 46.89 9.17
C ALA A 218 -60.47 45.61 10.00
N GLN A 219 -61.53 44.83 9.80
CA GLN A 219 -61.68 43.51 10.44
C GLN A 219 -60.57 42.53 10.05
N ARG A 220 -60.10 42.60 8.80
CA ARG A 220 -58.99 41.77 8.31
C ARG A 220 -57.65 42.18 8.94
N ALA A 221 -57.49 43.46 9.27
CA ALA A 221 -56.34 44.00 10.00
C ALA A 221 -56.40 43.73 11.52
N GLU A 222 -57.59 43.80 12.13
CA GLU A 222 -57.80 43.54 13.57
C GLU A 222 -57.69 42.05 13.95
N ALA A 223 -57.87 41.13 13.00
CA ALA A 223 -57.71 39.69 13.21
C ALA A 223 -56.30 39.29 13.71
N TYR A 224 -55.29 40.15 13.52
CA TYR A 224 -53.94 39.95 14.02
C TYR A 224 -53.55 41.05 15.01
N SER A 225 -54.09 40.96 16.22
CA SER A 225 -53.85 41.92 17.31
C SER A 225 -52.38 42.03 17.77
N SER A 226 -51.49 41.15 17.30
CA SER A 226 -50.05 41.33 17.41
C SER A 226 -49.29 40.60 16.30
N ASP A 227 -48.24 41.22 15.76
CA ASP A 227 -47.29 40.58 14.83
C ASP A 227 -46.79 39.24 15.38
N THR A 228 -46.65 39.13 16.70
CA THR A 228 -46.25 37.90 17.37
C THR A 228 -47.27 36.77 17.19
N THR A 229 -48.58 37.07 17.23
CA THR A 229 -49.64 36.08 16.97
C THR A 229 -49.57 35.61 15.52
N PHE A 230 -49.44 36.55 14.58
CA PHE A 230 -49.34 36.23 13.15
C PHE A 230 -48.11 35.37 12.83
N ILE A 231 -46.96 35.67 13.44
CA ILE A 231 -45.75 34.86 13.32
C ILE A 231 -45.98 33.45 13.86
N TRP A 232 -46.67 33.32 15.00
CA TRP A 232 -46.99 32.00 15.54
C TRP A 232 -47.96 31.22 14.65
N ASP A 233 -48.98 31.87 14.08
CA ASP A 233 -49.90 31.23 13.15
C ASP A 233 -49.17 30.75 11.89
N PHE A 234 -48.24 31.55 11.36
CA PHE A 234 -47.37 31.14 10.27
C PHE A 234 -46.52 29.92 10.65
N ILE A 235 -45.83 29.93 11.80
CA ILE A 235 -45.01 28.79 12.25
C ILE A 235 -45.86 27.53 12.44
N ASN A 236 -47.07 27.68 12.98
CA ASN A 236 -48.00 26.56 13.19
C ASN A 236 -48.61 26.04 11.87
N SER A 237 -48.62 26.84 10.81
CA SER A 237 -49.10 26.44 9.47
C SER A 237 -48.10 25.59 8.68
N ILE A 238 -46.86 25.45 9.15
CA ILE A 238 -45.84 24.61 8.50
C ILE A 238 -46.14 23.14 8.81
N GLU A 239 -46.57 22.39 7.80
CA GLU A 239 -46.99 20.99 7.94
C GLU A 239 -45.85 20.05 8.35
N ASP A 240 -44.63 20.28 7.86
CA ASP A 240 -43.46 19.46 8.19
C ASP A 240 -42.87 19.86 9.56
N PRO A 241 -42.92 18.99 10.58
CA PRO A 241 -42.36 19.28 11.90
C PRO A 241 -40.84 19.49 11.89
N ALA A 242 -40.11 18.83 10.99
CA ALA A 242 -38.66 18.97 10.89
C ALA A 242 -38.29 20.34 10.31
N MET A 243 -38.98 20.78 9.26
CA MET A 243 -38.86 22.12 8.70
C MET A 243 -39.26 23.20 9.71
N SER A 244 -40.38 23.02 10.43
CA SER A 244 -40.82 23.97 11.45
C SER A 244 -39.76 24.12 12.56
N LYS A 245 -39.18 23.01 13.02
CA LYS A 245 -38.10 23.00 13.99
C LYS A 245 -36.83 23.70 13.47
N HIS A 246 -36.39 23.36 12.25
CA HIS A 246 -35.22 23.97 11.61
C HIS A 246 -35.36 25.50 11.50
N ILE A 247 -36.55 25.97 11.08
CA ILE A 247 -36.86 27.39 10.98
C ILE A 247 -36.83 28.04 12.37
N GLN A 248 -37.46 27.43 13.38
CA GLN A 248 -37.45 27.95 14.75
C GLN A 248 -36.01 28.08 15.31
N GLU A 249 -35.19 27.04 15.16
CA GLU A 249 -33.80 27.05 15.62
C GLU A 249 -32.94 28.06 14.86
N SER A 250 -33.11 28.15 13.54
CA SER A 250 -32.41 29.12 12.69
C SER A 250 -32.79 30.57 13.01
N LEU A 251 -34.05 30.82 13.34
CA LEU A 251 -34.50 32.15 13.78
C LEU A 251 -33.88 32.56 15.12
N ALA A 252 -33.72 31.63 16.06
CA ALA A 252 -33.03 31.91 17.32
C ALA A 252 -31.55 32.30 17.13
N LEU A 253 -30.89 31.70 16.14
CA LEU A 253 -29.50 32.05 15.78
C LEU A 253 -29.41 33.41 15.08
N ARG A 254 -30.37 33.73 14.21
CA ARG A 254 -30.33 34.95 13.38
C ARG A 254 -30.83 36.20 14.11
N LEU A 255 -31.78 36.04 15.04
CA LEU A 255 -32.40 37.13 15.77
C LEU A 255 -32.34 36.90 17.29
N PRO A 256 -31.15 36.75 17.89
CA PRO A 256 -31.00 36.36 19.30
C PRO A 256 -31.58 37.40 20.28
N GLU A 257 -31.67 38.67 19.87
CA GLU A 257 -32.27 39.74 20.66
C GLU A 257 -33.80 39.64 20.75
N CYS A 258 -34.42 38.98 19.77
CA CYS A 258 -35.88 38.93 19.62
C CYS A 258 -36.46 37.52 19.76
N VAL A 259 -35.63 36.48 19.59
CA VAL A 259 -36.00 35.06 19.60
C VAL A 259 -35.02 34.32 20.51
N THR A 260 -35.55 33.62 21.51
CA THR A 260 -34.74 32.86 22.48
C THR A 260 -35.11 31.38 22.44
N VAL A 261 -34.11 30.50 22.60
CA VAL A 261 -34.38 29.05 22.66
C VAL A 261 -35.11 28.71 23.96
N SER A 262 -36.24 28.03 23.84
CA SER A 262 -37.02 27.60 25.00
C SER A 262 -36.28 26.49 25.73
N ARG A 263 -35.97 26.72 27.02
CA ARG A 263 -35.30 25.72 27.89
C ARG A 263 -36.26 24.67 28.44
N ASP A 264 -37.56 24.84 28.24
CA ASP A 264 -38.62 24.08 28.91
C ASP A 264 -39.46 23.28 27.90
N THR A 265 -38.79 22.44 27.11
CA THR A 265 -39.40 21.63 26.04
C THR A 265 -40.28 20.49 26.56
N ARG A 266 -40.33 20.23 27.87
CA ARG A 266 -40.95 19.01 28.44
C ARG A 266 -42.39 19.14 28.93
N ARG A 267 -42.97 20.34 29.08
CA ARG A 267 -44.25 20.46 29.84
C ARG A 267 -45.41 21.24 29.21
N LYS A 268 -45.24 22.08 28.17
CA LYS A 268 -46.38 22.91 27.69
C LYS A 268 -46.66 22.98 26.18
N ASN A 269 -45.71 22.71 25.27
CA ASN A 269 -46.02 22.52 23.85
C ASN A 269 -44.81 21.89 23.10
N PRO A 270 -44.87 20.62 22.65
CA PRO A 270 -43.71 19.96 22.05
C PRO A 270 -43.28 20.57 20.71
N GLN A 271 -44.13 21.37 20.07
CA GLN A 271 -43.86 22.01 18.78
C GLN A 271 -43.24 23.42 18.89
N ARG A 272 -43.12 23.99 20.10
CA ARG A 272 -42.53 25.31 20.31
C ARG A 272 -41.13 25.19 20.91
N HIS A 273 -40.11 25.37 20.07
CA HIS A 273 -38.70 25.33 20.44
C HIS A 273 -38.12 26.70 20.81
N ILE A 274 -38.84 27.78 20.51
CA ILE A 274 -38.42 29.16 20.74
C ILE A 274 -39.48 29.98 21.46
N ASN A 275 -39.04 31.05 22.12
CA ASN A 275 -39.89 32.12 22.63
C ASN A 275 -39.63 33.38 21.82
N ILE A 276 -40.70 33.99 21.32
CA ILE A 276 -40.66 35.21 20.53
C ILE A 276 -41.01 36.40 21.42
N SER A 277 -40.12 37.39 21.46
CA SER A 277 -40.37 38.63 22.18
C SER A 277 -41.37 39.52 21.44
N LYS A 278 -42.07 40.40 22.18
CA LYS A 278 -42.98 41.41 21.61
C LYS A 278 -42.27 42.43 20.69
N GLY A 279 -40.93 42.49 20.71
CA GLY A 279 -40.14 43.35 19.83
C GLY A 279 -39.93 42.81 18.42
N LEU A 280 -40.35 41.56 18.16
CA LEU A 280 -40.25 40.96 16.83
C LEU A 280 -41.43 41.36 15.95
N THR A 281 -41.17 42.24 14.99
CA THR A 281 -42.14 42.62 13.94
C THR A 281 -42.13 41.62 12.78
N TRP A 282 -43.25 41.49 12.05
CA TRP A 282 -43.35 40.63 10.86
C TRP A 282 -42.27 40.94 9.81
N ARG A 283 -41.92 42.21 9.63
CA ARG A 283 -40.86 42.63 8.68
C ARG A 283 -39.51 42.00 9.00
N LYS A 284 -39.05 42.15 10.25
CA LYS A 284 -37.78 41.55 10.74
C LYS A 284 -37.80 40.03 10.65
N PHE A 285 -38.94 39.41 10.96
CA PHE A 285 -39.12 37.96 10.83
C PHE A 285 -38.97 37.49 9.37
N ARG A 286 -39.65 38.13 8.42
CA ARG A 286 -39.56 37.81 6.99
C ARG A 286 -38.15 37.97 6.44
N GLU A 287 -37.46 39.05 6.82
CA GLU A 287 -36.06 39.27 6.40
C GLU A 287 -35.11 38.19 6.92
N ALA A 288 -35.32 37.71 8.15
CA ALA A 288 -34.55 36.60 8.69
C ALA A 288 -34.85 35.27 7.99
N LEU A 289 -36.12 34.99 7.67
CA LEU A 289 -36.54 33.77 6.96
C LEU A 289 -35.83 33.58 5.62
N VAL A 290 -35.71 34.65 4.82
CA VAL A 290 -35.05 34.59 3.50
C VAL A 290 -33.57 34.20 3.62
N ARG A 291 -32.95 34.40 4.78
CA ARG A 291 -31.53 34.09 5.06
C ARG A 291 -31.32 32.73 5.71
N ILE A 292 -32.37 31.94 5.91
CA ILE A 292 -32.28 30.58 6.45
C ILE A 292 -31.92 29.65 5.28
N PRO A 293 -30.75 28.99 5.30
CA PRO A 293 -30.43 27.97 4.32
C PRO A 293 -31.41 26.80 4.44
N GLY A 294 -31.75 26.15 3.32
CA GLY A 294 -32.61 24.98 3.31
C GLY A 294 -32.11 23.88 4.24
N PRO A 295 -33.00 23.03 4.79
CA PRO A 295 -32.59 21.93 5.66
C PRO A 295 -31.63 21.02 4.88
N SER A 296 -30.51 20.69 5.53
CA SER A 296 -29.45 19.81 5.00
C SER A 296 -29.82 18.34 5.21
#